data_AF-A0A538GCV2-F1
#
_entry.id   AF-A0A538GCV2-F1
#
_cell.length_a   1.000
_cell.length_b   1.000
_cell.length_c   1.000
_cell.angle_alpha   90.00
_cell.angle_beta   90.00
_cell.angle_gamma   90.00
#
_symmetry.space_group_name_H-M   'P 1'
#
loop_
_entity.id
_entity.type
_entity.pdbx_description
1 polymer ?
#
loop_
_entity_poly.entity_id
_entity_poly.type
_entity_poly.pdbx_seq_one_letter_code
_entity_poly.pdbx_strand_id
1 'polypeptide(L)'
;TSPYLLQHAENPVDWYPWSEEARELARAEDKPILLSIGYAACHWCHVMAHESFEDEETAALMNERFVNVKVDREERPDLDSLYMDAVVAMTGHGGWPMTVFLTPLGEPFLGGTYFPPEPRHGLPAFRQLLVAVSDAYRERPEDVARQAGALVDALQESAAISPSAEPLTESLLGEAARVLARGFDPEWGGFGGAPKFPPASALEFLLRRHRRTGDEEALTIVTRTLDGMAAGGMYDLLGGGFHRYSVDERWLVPHFEKMLYDNALLAPVYLHAWVITGEERYREVTEQTLEYMLRELRLPEGGFASAQDADTEGVEGLTFTWAADEGVPAELLQPFEHGRSILRGKL
;
A
#
# COMPACT_ATOMS: atom_id res chain seq x y z
N THR A 1 9.46 -3.04 20.68
CA THR A 1 8.26 -3.88 20.55
C THR A 1 7.31 -3.14 19.66
N SER A 2 6.99 -3.70 18.50
CA SER A 2 6.08 -3.10 17.53
C SER A 2 4.73 -2.74 18.17
N PRO A 3 4.28 -1.47 18.06
CA PRO A 3 2.93 -1.08 18.44
C PRO A 3 1.85 -1.87 17.68
N TYR A 4 2.09 -2.16 16.39
CA TYR A 4 1.19 -2.95 15.56
C TYR A 4 0.98 -4.36 16.11
N LEU A 5 2.06 -5.06 16.49
CA LEU A 5 1.94 -6.40 17.06
C LEU A 5 1.23 -6.38 18.42
N LEU A 6 1.43 -5.33 19.22
CA LEU A 6 0.77 -5.17 20.51
C LEU A 6 -0.74 -4.95 20.38
N GLN A 7 -1.22 -4.29 19.32
CA GLN A 7 -2.66 -4.14 19.04
C GLN A 7 -3.36 -5.49 18.84
N HIS A 8 -2.63 -6.53 18.43
CA HIS A 8 -3.18 -7.87 18.21
C HIS A 8 -2.92 -8.85 19.36
N ALA A 9 -2.29 -8.41 20.45
CA ALA A 9 -1.87 -9.29 21.54
C ALA A 9 -3.06 -9.87 22.34
N GLU A 10 -4.22 -9.21 22.32
CA GLU A 10 -5.44 -9.65 23.00
C GLU A 10 -6.42 -10.39 22.07
N ASN A 11 -6.07 -10.55 20.79
CA ASN A 11 -6.92 -11.30 19.86
C ASN A 11 -7.00 -12.78 20.27
N PRO A 12 -8.13 -13.46 20.03
CA PRO A 12 -8.28 -14.90 20.31
C PRO A 12 -7.39 -15.80 19.41
N VAL A 13 -6.75 -15.24 18.37
CA VAL A 13 -5.79 -15.96 17.52
C VAL A 13 -4.45 -16.12 18.25
N ASP A 14 -3.92 -17.34 18.27
CA ASP A 14 -2.58 -17.66 18.81
C ASP A 14 -1.49 -17.15 17.85
N TRP A 15 -1.21 -15.86 17.92
CA TRP A 15 -0.19 -15.20 17.10
C TRP A 15 1.22 -15.50 17.60
N TYR A 16 2.05 -16.00 16.69
CA TYR A 16 3.50 -16.06 16.84
C TYR A 16 4.18 -14.90 16.09
N PRO A 17 5.31 -14.38 16.58
CA PRO A 17 6.21 -13.59 15.75
C PRO A 17 6.88 -14.49 14.70
N TRP A 18 7.38 -13.89 13.62
CA TRP A 18 8.22 -14.61 12.66
C TRP A 18 9.49 -15.13 13.34
N SER A 19 9.55 -16.44 13.57
CA SER A 19 10.56 -17.07 14.43
C SER A 19 10.86 -18.51 14.01
N GLU A 20 11.97 -19.08 14.51
CA GLU A 20 12.23 -20.51 14.35
C GLU A 20 11.20 -21.34 15.10
N GLU A 21 10.77 -20.91 16.28
CA GLU A 21 9.76 -21.57 17.12
C GLU A 21 8.45 -21.80 16.35
N ALA A 22 7.92 -20.77 15.67
CA ALA A 22 6.71 -20.92 14.87
C ALA A 22 6.88 -21.95 13.73
N ARG A 23 8.05 -21.99 13.10
CA ARG A 23 8.35 -22.94 12.01
C ARG A 23 8.58 -24.36 12.51
N GLU A 24 9.22 -24.51 13.67
CA GLU A 24 9.37 -25.80 14.35
C GLU A 24 8.02 -26.34 14.81
N LEU A 25 7.15 -25.49 15.36
CA LEU A 25 5.78 -25.86 15.72
C LEU A 25 4.98 -26.30 14.49
N ALA A 26 5.03 -25.54 13.40
CA ALA A 26 4.36 -25.89 12.15
C ALA A 26 4.82 -27.24 11.61
N ARG A 27 6.12 -27.56 11.72
CA ARG A 27 6.67 -28.87 11.35
C ARG A 27 6.24 -29.98 12.31
N ALA A 28 6.22 -29.71 13.61
CA ALA A 28 5.87 -30.70 14.63
C ALA A 28 4.38 -31.07 14.58
N GLU A 29 3.51 -30.09 14.31
CA GLU A 29 2.06 -30.29 14.21
C GLU A 29 1.59 -30.66 12.79
N ASP A 30 2.49 -30.63 11.80
CA ASP A 30 2.18 -30.79 10.37
C ASP A 30 1.04 -29.86 9.92
N LYS A 31 1.18 -28.58 10.25
CA LYS A 31 0.24 -27.51 9.90
C LYS A 31 0.90 -26.50 8.98
N PRO A 32 0.16 -25.96 7.98
CA PRO A 32 0.64 -24.81 7.23
C PRO A 32 0.73 -23.57 8.14
N ILE A 33 1.58 -22.62 7.74
CA ILE A 33 1.67 -21.32 8.41
C ILE A 33 0.71 -20.35 7.73
N LEU A 34 -0.10 -19.64 8.51
CA LEU A 34 -0.84 -18.48 8.05
C LEU A 34 -0.06 -17.23 8.45
N LEU A 35 0.59 -16.61 7.47
CA LEU A 35 1.34 -15.37 7.64
C LEU A 35 0.44 -14.17 7.35
N SER A 36 0.31 -13.27 8.31
CA SER A 36 -0.39 -11.99 8.16
C SER A 36 0.56 -10.82 8.40
N ILE A 37 0.90 -10.10 7.32
CA ILE A 37 1.75 -8.91 7.36
C ILE A 37 0.89 -7.64 7.26
N GLY A 38 1.16 -6.67 8.14
CA GLY A 38 0.55 -5.33 8.12
C GLY A 38 1.43 -4.31 8.83
N TYR A 39 0.86 -3.15 9.15
CA TYR A 39 1.51 -2.07 9.89
C TYR A 39 0.44 -1.22 10.59
N ALA A 40 0.83 -0.43 11.58
CA ALA A 40 -0.10 0.24 12.51
C ALA A 40 -1.04 1.27 11.87
N ALA A 41 -0.68 1.86 10.73
CA ALA A 41 -1.50 2.88 10.06
C ALA A 41 -2.40 2.30 8.94
N CYS A 42 -2.44 0.98 8.81
CA CYS A 42 -3.12 0.28 7.72
C CYS A 42 -4.61 0.08 8.00
N HIS A 43 -5.48 0.87 7.37
CA HIS A 43 -6.94 0.75 7.54
C HIS A 43 -7.46 -0.67 7.31
N TRP A 44 -7.19 -1.26 6.14
CA TRP A 44 -7.68 -2.61 5.84
C TRP A 44 -7.12 -3.69 6.77
N CYS A 45 -5.98 -3.45 7.41
CA CYS A 45 -5.42 -4.34 8.41
C CYS A 45 -6.27 -4.30 9.70
N HIS A 46 -6.73 -3.11 10.10
CA HIS A 46 -7.68 -2.96 11.20
C HIS A 46 -9.04 -3.57 10.85
N VAL A 47 -9.55 -3.33 9.65
CA VAL A 47 -10.81 -3.93 9.17
C VAL A 47 -10.75 -5.46 9.25
N MET A 48 -9.70 -6.06 8.70
CA MET A 48 -9.55 -7.52 8.76
C MET A 48 -9.37 -8.04 10.19
N ALA A 49 -8.71 -7.28 11.06
CA ALA A 49 -8.60 -7.66 12.47
C ALA A 49 -9.95 -7.69 13.17
N HIS A 50 -10.72 -6.61 13.06
CA HIS A 50 -12.04 -6.50 13.68
C HIS A 50 -13.05 -7.49 13.08
N GLU A 51 -13.08 -7.65 11.76
CA GLU A 51 -14.05 -8.53 11.09
C GLU A 51 -13.67 -10.03 11.17
N SER A 52 -12.42 -10.38 11.46
CA SER A 52 -11.95 -11.78 11.42
C SER A 52 -11.06 -12.20 12.58
N PHE A 53 -10.01 -11.46 12.91
CA PHE A 53 -9.06 -11.91 13.94
C PHE A 53 -9.55 -11.73 15.38
N GLU A 54 -10.55 -10.87 15.60
CA GLU A 54 -11.24 -10.69 16.89
C GLU A 54 -12.43 -11.63 17.07
N ASP A 55 -12.88 -12.27 15.98
CA ASP A 55 -14.00 -13.19 16.00
C ASP A 55 -13.57 -14.59 16.50
N GLU A 56 -14.15 -15.01 17.63
CA GLU A 56 -13.82 -16.25 18.34
C GLU A 56 -13.92 -17.51 17.46
N GLU A 57 -14.92 -17.60 16.59
CA GLU A 57 -15.13 -18.78 15.75
C GLU A 57 -14.10 -18.86 14.61
N THR A 58 -13.77 -17.71 14.00
CA THR A 58 -12.69 -17.60 13.01
C THR A 58 -11.34 -17.90 13.65
N ALA A 59 -11.08 -17.33 14.83
CA ALA A 59 -9.83 -17.56 15.56
C ALA A 59 -9.66 -19.01 15.99
N ALA A 60 -10.71 -19.66 16.49
CA ALA A 60 -10.68 -21.08 16.81
C ALA A 60 -10.33 -21.93 15.57
N LEU A 61 -10.93 -21.61 14.42
CA LEU A 61 -10.63 -22.28 13.15
C LEU A 61 -9.18 -22.05 12.71
N MET A 62 -8.67 -20.83 12.86
CA MET A 62 -7.28 -20.48 12.58
C MET A 62 -6.31 -21.27 13.47
N ASN A 63 -6.51 -21.26 14.79
CA ASN A 63 -5.66 -21.94 15.77
C ASN A 63 -5.69 -23.48 15.60
N GLU A 64 -6.84 -24.03 15.23
CA GLU A 64 -6.96 -25.47 14.95
C GLU A 64 -6.13 -25.87 13.72
N ARG A 65 -6.13 -25.05 12.67
CA ARG A 65 -5.69 -25.48 11.33
C ARG A 65 -4.33 -24.93 10.89
N PHE A 66 -3.84 -23.88 11.55
CA PHE A 66 -2.65 -23.15 11.14
C PHE A 66 -1.76 -22.83 12.33
N VAL A 67 -0.47 -22.63 12.05
CA VAL A 67 0.38 -21.82 12.93
C VAL A 67 0.28 -20.37 12.44
N ASN A 68 -0.30 -19.51 13.26
CA ASN A 68 -0.61 -18.13 12.87
C ASN A 68 0.60 -17.24 13.18
N VAL A 69 1.12 -16.55 12.16
CA VAL A 69 2.28 -15.67 12.30
C VAL A 69 1.90 -14.24 11.94
N LYS A 70 2.14 -13.30 12.85
CA LYS A 70 1.92 -11.87 12.63
C LYS A 70 3.25 -11.16 12.42
N VAL A 71 3.33 -10.32 11.40
CA VAL A 71 4.53 -9.53 11.09
C VAL A 71 4.17 -8.07 10.92
N ASP A 72 4.96 -7.21 11.56
CA ASP A 72 5.00 -5.79 11.26
C ASP A 72 5.96 -5.53 10.11
N ARG A 73 5.43 -4.99 9.01
CA ARG A 73 6.20 -4.58 7.83
C ARG A 73 7.28 -3.56 8.18
N GLU A 74 7.03 -2.67 9.13
CA GLU A 74 7.99 -1.61 9.48
C GLU A 74 9.21 -2.18 10.21
N GLU A 75 9.03 -3.28 10.97
CA GLU A 75 10.15 -4.00 11.60
C GLU A 75 10.82 -5.01 10.65
N ARG A 76 10.07 -5.59 9.70
CA ARG A 76 10.54 -6.63 8.76
C ARG A 76 10.19 -6.33 7.30
N PRO A 77 10.74 -5.23 6.71
CA PRO A 77 10.50 -4.88 5.32
C PRO A 77 11.06 -5.91 4.33
N ASP A 78 12.02 -6.73 4.77
CA ASP A 78 12.58 -7.85 4.02
C ASP A 78 11.54 -8.96 3.77
N LEU A 79 10.76 -9.34 4.80
CA LEU A 79 9.69 -10.33 4.67
C LEU A 79 8.51 -9.76 3.88
N ASP A 80 8.16 -8.51 4.16
CA ASP A 80 7.12 -7.81 3.43
C ASP A 80 7.38 -7.82 1.92
N SER A 81 8.57 -7.40 1.48
CA SER A 81 8.91 -7.35 0.06
C SER A 81 8.88 -8.75 -0.58
N LEU A 82 9.47 -9.75 0.08
CA LEU A 82 9.50 -11.13 -0.42
C LEU A 82 8.10 -11.71 -0.63
N TYR A 83 7.22 -11.57 0.37
CA TYR A 83 5.89 -12.13 0.29
C TYR A 83 4.93 -11.27 -0.55
N MET A 84 5.20 -9.97 -0.70
CA MET A 84 4.49 -9.12 -1.64
C MET A 84 4.75 -9.58 -3.09
N ASP A 85 6.01 -9.85 -3.44
CA ASP A 85 6.35 -10.39 -4.76
C ASP A 85 5.64 -11.72 -5.02
N ALA A 86 5.54 -12.58 -4.00
CA ALA A 86 4.79 -13.83 -4.07
C ALA A 86 3.29 -13.59 -4.36
N VAL A 87 2.64 -12.67 -3.63
CA VAL A 87 1.22 -12.34 -3.80
C VAL A 87 0.96 -11.71 -5.17
N VAL A 88 1.83 -10.81 -5.63
CA VAL A 88 1.74 -10.20 -6.97
C VAL A 88 1.91 -11.25 -8.05
N ALA A 89 2.84 -12.19 -7.91
CA ALA A 89 3.03 -13.28 -8.86
C ALA A 89 1.81 -14.22 -8.93
N MET A 90 1.13 -14.47 -7.80
CA MET A 90 -0.07 -15.30 -7.76
C MET A 90 -1.33 -14.60 -8.29
N THR A 91 -1.49 -13.31 -8.00
CA THR A 91 -2.77 -12.61 -8.14
C THR A 91 -2.76 -11.45 -9.15
N GLY A 92 -1.59 -11.02 -9.59
CA GLY A 92 -1.38 -9.87 -10.49
C GLY A 92 -1.43 -8.50 -9.80
N HIS A 93 -1.71 -8.46 -8.49
CA HIS A 93 -1.79 -7.23 -7.70
C HIS A 93 -1.29 -7.49 -6.26
N GLY A 94 -1.05 -6.43 -5.51
CA GLY A 94 -0.53 -6.51 -4.14
C GLY A 94 -1.15 -5.43 -3.25
N GLY A 95 -0.98 -5.57 -1.93
CA GLY A 95 -1.50 -4.64 -0.94
C GLY A 95 -1.53 -5.23 0.46
N TRP A 96 -2.00 -4.43 1.41
CA TRP A 96 -2.14 -4.81 2.81
C TRP A 96 -3.61 -4.75 3.24
N PRO A 97 -4.06 -5.61 4.19
CA PRO A 97 -3.29 -6.64 4.88
C PRO A 97 -2.86 -7.72 3.91
N MET A 98 -1.68 -8.29 4.12
CA MET A 98 -1.17 -9.34 3.27
C MET A 98 -1.33 -10.68 4.00
N THR A 99 -2.13 -11.57 3.43
CA THR A 99 -2.41 -12.91 3.99
C THR A 99 -1.83 -13.97 3.08
N VAL A 100 -0.83 -14.70 3.58
CA VAL A 100 -0.08 -15.70 2.81
C VAL A 100 -0.06 -17.03 3.56
N PHE A 101 -0.32 -18.11 2.83
CA PHE A 101 -0.27 -19.47 3.34
C PHE A 101 1.03 -20.12 2.90
N LEU A 102 1.80 -20.60 3.88
CA LEU A 102 3.14 -21.14 3.69
C LEU A 102 3.22 -22.60 4.10
N THR A 103 4.11 -23.34 3.46
CA THR A 103 4.59 -24.62 4.00
C THR A 103 5.32 -24.38 5.33
N PRO A 104 5.54 -25.42 6.16
CA PRO A 104 6.35 -25.28 7.37
C PRO A 104 7.80 -24.84 7.13
N LEU A 105 8.28 -24.90 5.87
CA LEU A 105 9.59 -24.37 5.46
C LEU A 105 9.56 -22.86 5.13
N GLY A 106 8.38 -22.25 5.09
CA GLY A 106 8.18 -20.84 4.76
C GLY A 106 7.92 -20.57 3.28
N GLU A 107 7.69 -21.61 2.48
CA GLU A 107 7.46 -21.48 1.02
C GLU A 107 6.00 -21.09 0.76
N PRO A 108 5.73 -19.98 0.05
CA PRO A 108 4.36 -19.54 -0.22
C PRO A 108 3.69 -20.43 -1.26
N PHE A 109 2.44 -20.82 -1.01
CA PHE A 109 1.65 -21.61 -1.98
C PHE A 109 0.27 -21.00 -2.28
N LEU A 110 -0.24 -20.13 -1.42
CA LEU A 110 -1.41 -19.30 -1.70
C LEU A 110 -1.26 -17.96 -1.00
N GLY A 111 -1.82 -16.89 -1.56
CA GLY A 111 -1.79 -15.57 -0.95
C GLY A 111 -2.81 -14.63 -1.56
N GLY A 112 -3.12 -13.59 -0.80
CA GLY A 112 -3.99 -12.50 -1.21
C GLY A 112 -3.85 -11.33 -0.26
N THR A 113 -4.67 -10.31 -0.48
CA THR A 113 -4.71 -9.14 0.38
C THR A 113 -5.77 -9.32 1.47
N TYR A 114 -6.87 -8.60 1.35
CA TYR A 114 -8.01 -8.65 2.26
C TYR A 114 -8.98 -9.78 1.89
N PHE A 115 -9.46 -10.51 2.90
CA PHE A 115 -10.51 -11.53 2.75
C PHE A 115 -11.69 -11.23 3.67
N PRO A 116 -12.93 -11.20 3.14
CA PRO A 116 -14.09 -10.78 3.90
C PRO A 116 -14.67 -11.86 4.81
N PRO A 117 -15.39 -11.51 5.89
CA PRO A 117 -16.05 -12.49 6.76
C PRO A 117 -17.18 -13.24 6.04
N GLU A 118 -17.79 -12.60 5.04
CA GLU A 118 -18.85 -13.17 4.20
C GLU A 118 -18.48 -13.06 2.70
N PRO A 119 -19.02 -13.94 1.83
CA PRO A 119 -18.70 -13.87 0.40
C PRO A 119 -19.17 -12.56 -0.23
N ARG A 120 -18.24 -11.77 -0.78
CA ARG A 120 -18.56 -10.51 -1.48
C ARG A 120 -17.56 -10.23 -2.59
N HIS A 121 -18.01 -9.53 -3.63
CA HIS A 121 -17.20 -9.12 -4.79
C HIS A 121 -16.43 -10.27 -5.47
N GLY A 122 -16.99 -11.48 -5.47
CA GLY A 122 -16.36 -12.67 -6.04
C GLY A 122 -15.29 -13.31 -5.15
N LEU A 123 -15.05 -12.78 -3.95
CA LEU A 123 -14.16 -13.38 -2.95
C LEU A 123 -14.95 -14.35 -2.05
N PRO A 124 -14.36 -15.50 -1.68
CA PRO A 124 -14.92 -16.39 -0.67
C PRO A 124 -14.88 -15.72 0.71
N ALA A 125 -15.71 -16.20 1.63
CA ALA A 125 -15.56 -15.84 3.04
C ALA A 125 -14.21 -16.35 3.56
N PHE A 126 -13.61 -15.62 4.50
CA PHE A 126 -12.30 -15.96 5.06
C PHE A 126 -12.32 -17.35 5.71
N ARG A 127 -13.38 -17.72 6.44
CA ARG A 127 -13.53 -19.09 6.98
C ARG A 127 -13.60 -20.17 5.89
N GLN A 128 -14.26 -19.89 4.76
CA GLN A 128 -14.30 -20.84 3.63
C GLN A 128 -12.90 -21.02 3.03
N LEU A 129 -12.13 -19.94 2.93
CA LEU A 129 -10.75 -19.98 2.49
C LEU A 129 -9.88 -20.79 3.45
N LEU A 130 -9.98 -20.54 4.76
CA LEU A 130 -9.23 -21.27 5.79
C LEU A 130 -9.45 -22.78 5.71
N VAL A 131 -10.71 -23.22 5.57
CA VAL A 131 -11.05 -24.64 5.40
C VAL A 131 -10.45 -25.19 4.11
N ALA A 132 -10.71 -24.53 2.97
CA ALA A 132 -10.26 -25.01 1.66
C ALA A 132 -8.73 -25.13 1.56
N VAL A 133 -8.00 -24.19 2.15
CA VAL A 133 -6.53 -24.21 2.19
C VAL A 133 -6.01 -25.33 3.06
N SER A 134 -6.54 -25.47 4.28
CA SER A 134 -6.12 -26.50 5.22
C SER A 134 -6.41 -27.91 4.67
N ASP A 135 -7.58 -28.10 4.06
CA ASP A 135 -7.95 -29.37 3.44
C ASP A 135 -7.08 -29.66 2.21
N ALA A 136 -6.77 -28.66 1.37
CA ALA A 136 -5.84 -28.81 0.26
C ALA A 136 -4.44 -29.23 0.72
N TYR A 137 -3.91 -28.60 1.78
CA TYR A 137 -2.62 -28.94 2.37
C TYR A 137 -2.56 -30.40 2.82
N ARG A 138 -3.61 -30.90 3.47
CA ARG A 138 -3.66 -32.26 4.02
C ARG A 138 -3.98 -33.33 2.99
N GLU A 139 -4.92 -33.06 2.09
CA GLU A 139 -5.45 -34.06 1.15
C GLU A 139 -4.68 -34.10 -0.17
N ARG A 140 -4.02 -32.98 -0.54
CA ARG A 140 -3.29 -32.83 -1.81
C ARG A 140 -1.89 -32.24 -1.58
N PRO A 141 -1.05 -32.83 -0.70
CA PRO A 141 0.26 -32.28 -0.36
C PRO A 141 1.20 -32.18 -1.57
N GLU A 142 1.09 -33.09 -2.54
CA GLU A 142 1.87 -33.04 -3.79
C GLU A 142 1.51 -31.83 -4.66
N ASP A 143 0.23 -31.45 -4.72
CA ASP A 143 -0.21 -30.27 -5.46
C ASP A 143 0.29 -28.99 -4.79
N VAL A 144 0.21 -28.93 -3.45
CA VAL A 144 0.72 -27.80 -2.67
C VAL A 144 2.23 -27.66 -2.81
N ALA A 145 3.00 -28.75 -2.70
CA ALA A 145 4.45 -28.73 -2.87
C ALA A 145 4.83 -28.29 -4.30
N ARG A 146 4.10 -28.74 -5.32
CA ARG A 146 4.32 -28.32 -6.71
C ARG A 146 4.03 -26.83 -6.90
N GLN A 147 2.96 -26.32 -6.31
CA GLN A 147 2.61 -24.89 -6.39
C GLN A 147 3.63 -24.02 -5.64
N ALA A 148 4.04 -24.44 -4.45
CA ALA A 148 5.08 -23.78 -3.67
C ALA A 148 6.41 -23.74 -4.44
N GLY A 149 6.85 -24.89 -4.97
CA GLY A 149 8.09 -24.98 -5.75
C GLY A 149 8.08 -24.09 -6.99
N ALA A 150 7.00 -24.14 -7.79
CA ALA A 150 6.88 -23.29 -8.97
C ALA A 150 6.94 -21.78 -8.65
N LEU A 151 6.37 -21.37 -7.52
CA LEU A 151 6.43 -19.98 -7.10
C LEU A 151 7.81 -19.59 -6.56
N VAL A 152 8.44 -20.46 -5.76
CA VAL A 152 9.81 -20.25 -5.29
C VAL A 152 10.76 -20.12 -6.47
N ASP A 153 10.65 -20.99 -7.48
CA ASP A 153 11.45 -20.92 -8.71
C ASP A 153 11.23 -19.59 -9.45
N ALA A 154 9.97 -19.17 -9.62
CA ALA A 154 9.65 -17.89 -10.27
C ALA A 154 10.23 -16.67 -9.52
N LEU A 155 10.17 -16.68 -8.19
CA LEU A 155 10.75 -15.64 -7.34
C LEU A 155 12.29 -15.65 -7.42
N GLN A 156 12.91 -16.83 -7.43
CA GLN A 156 14.36 -16.97 -7.60
C GLN A 156 14.83 -16.50 -8.97
N GLU A 157 14.11 -16.83 -10.04
CA GLU A 157 14.43 -16.34 -11.40
C GLU A 157 14.35 -14.82 -11.47
N SER A 158 13.34 -14.21 -10.86
CA SER A 158 13.20 -12.75 -10.77
C SER A 158 14.33 -12.12 -9.95
N ALA A 159 14.69 -12.71 -8.82
CA ALA A 159 15.81 -12.27 -7.99
C ALA A 159 17.18 -12.51 -8.65
N ALA A 160 17.30 -13.52 -9.53
CA ALA A 160 18.51 -13.86 -10.25
C ALA A 160 18.78 -12.95 -11.47
N ILE A 161 17.88 -11.99 -11.75
CA ILE A 161 18.13 -10.93 -12.74
C ILE A 161 19.41 -10.20 -12.31
N SER A 162 20.50 -10.53 -13.00
CA SER A 162 21.79 -9.93 -12.74
C SER A 162 21.71 -8.44 -13.11
N PRO A 163 22.24 -7.55 -12.25
CA PRO A 163 22.34 -6.14 -12.59
C PRO A 163 22.99 -5.99 -13.97
N SER A 164 22.35 -5.24 -14.86
CA SER A 164 22.92 -5.01 -16.18
C SER A 164 24.29 -4.35 -16.03
N ALA A 165 25.31 -4.95 -16.66
CA ALA A 165 26.63 -4.34 -16.79
C ALA A 165 26.67 -3.28 -17.90
N GLU A 166 25.59 -3.15 -18.68
CA GLU A 166 25.49 -2.13 -19.71
C GLU A 166 25.32 -0.74 -19.09
N PRO A 167 26.00 0.28 -19.64
CA PRO A 167 25.85 1.64 -19.16
C PRO A 167 24.43 2.15 -19.41
N LEU A 168 23.96 3.06 -18.55
CA LEU A 168 22.75 3.85 -18.83
C LEU A 168 23.00 4.73 -20.05
N THR A 169 22.28 4.46 -21.15
CA THR A 169 22.41 5.20 -22.42
C THR A 169 21.23 6.15 -22.63
N GLU A 170 21.42 7.17 -23.48
CA GLU A 170 20.33 8.08 -23.84
C GLU A 170 19.15 7.35 -24.50
N SER A 171 19.43 6.33 -25.32
CA SER A 171 18.38 5.54 -25.96
C SER A 171 17.53 4.80 -24.94
N LEU A 172 18.16 4.21 -23.91
CA LEU A 172 17.47 3.52 -22.84
C LEU A 172 16.59 4.49 -22.02
N LEU A 173 17.13 5.66 -21.65
CA LEU A 173 16.35 6.69 -20.95
C LEU A 173 15.20 7.21 -21.82
N GLY A 174 15.42 7.38 -23.13
CA GLY A 174 14.38 7.75 -24.08
C GLY A 174 13.30 6.67 -24.22
N GLU A 175 13.66 5.40 -24.19
CA GLU A 175 12.70 4.30 -24.19
C GLU A 175 11.88 4.25 -22.91
N ALA A 176 12.51 4.39 -21.74
CA ALA A 176 11.83 4.48 -20.46
C ALA A 176 10.79 5.62 -20.44
N ALA A 177 11.13 6.80 -20.95
CA ALA A 177 10.20 7.92 -21.07
C ALA A 177 9.01 7.59 -21.99
N ARG A 178 9.24 6.91 -23.12
CA ARG A 178 8.15 6.46 -24.01
C ARG A 178 7.25 5.40 -23.36
N VAL A 179 7.81 4.53 -22.53
CA VAL A 179 7.03 3.55 -21.76
C VAL A 179 6.10 4.27 -20.79
N LEU A 180 6.63 5.24 -20.03
CA LEU A 180 5.84 6.07 -19.12
C LEU A 180 4.75 6.85 -19.87
N ALA A 181 5.09 7.48 -20.99
CA ALA A 181 4.12 8.22 -21.80
C ALA A 181 2.95 7.35 -22.30
N ARG A 182 3.19 6.06 -22.61
CA ARG A 182 2.11 5.13 -22.99
C ARG A 182 1.16 4.78 -21.84
N GLY A 183 1.65 4.80 -20.61
CA GLY A 183 0.84 4.52 -19.41
C GLY A 183 0.16 5.75 -18.83
N PHE A 184 0.46 6.95 -19.34
CA PHE A 184 -0.03 8.21 -18.83
C PHE A 184 -1.53 8.38 -19.07
N ASP A 185 -2.23 8.87 -18.05
CA ASP A 185 -3.62 9.30 -18.15
C ASP A 185 -3.68 10.81 -18.48
N PRO A 186 -4.04 11.21 -19.71
CA PRO A 186 -4.11 12.62 -20.07
C PRO A 186 -5.29 13.37 -19.45
N GLU A 187 -6.35 12.66 -19.04
CA GLU A 187 -7.54 13.27 -18.46
C GLU A 187 -7.30 13.68 -17.01
N TRP A 188 -6.75 12.77 -16.20
CA TRP A 188 -6.59 13.00 -14.75
C TRP A 188 -5.14 13.08 -14.28
N GLY A 189 -4.16 12.85 -15.16
CA GLY A 189 -2.77 12.72 -14.78
C GLY A 189 -2.47 11.39 -14.07
N GLY A 190 -1.19 11.12 -13.85
CA GLY A 190 -0.73 9.83 -13.31
C GLY A 190 -0.60 8.75 -14.37
N PHE A 191 -0.46 7.51 -13.88
CA PHE A 191 -0.30 6.33 -14.72
C PHE A 191 -1.32 5.25 -14.33
N GLY A 192 -1.91 4.59 -15.33
CA GLY A 192 -2.90 3.53 -15.11
C GLY A 192 -4.28 4.03 -14.66
N GLY A 193 -5.12 3.09 -14.21
CA GLY A 193 -6.47 3.35 -13.69
C GLY A 193 -6.53 3.40 -12.17
N ALA A 194 -7.73 3.19 -11.61
CA ALA A 194 -7.95 3.08 -10.17
C ALA A 194 -7.46 1.72 -9.61
N PRO A 195 -6.87 1.68 -8.39
CA PRO A 195 -6.41 2.81 -7.58
C PRO A 195 -5.13 3.47 -8.14
N LYS A 196 -4.95 4.78 -7.90
CA LYS A 196 -3.79 5.57 -8.35
C LYS A 196 -2.82 5.91 -7.22
N PHE A 197 -1.55 5.59 -7.43
CA PHE A 197 -0.45 5.88 -6.50
C PHE A 197 0.43 7.05 -7.00
N PRO A 198 1.01 7.89 -6.12
CA PRO A 198 1.90 8.99 -6.50
C PRO A 198 3.21 8.45 -7.10
N PRO A 199 3.52 8.72 -8.38
CA PRO A 199 4.68 8.13 -9.04
C PRO A 199 5.93 9.00 -8.90
N ALA A 200 6.29 9.40 -7.67
CA ALA A 200 7.29 10.44 -7.39
C ALA A 200 8.63 10.26 -8.15
N SER A 201 9.20 9.06 -8.12
CA SER A 201 10.47 8.75 -8.83
C SER A 201 10.35 8.87 -10.36
N ALA A 202 9.22 8.49 -10.94
CA ALA A 202 8.98 8.62 -12.37
C ALA A 202 8.81 10.09 -12.77
N LEU A 203 8.13 10.88 -11.95
CA LEU A 203 7.97 12.33 -12.16
C LEU A 203 9.31 13.07 -12.07
N GLU A 204 10.13 12.76 -11.07
CA GLU A 204 11.48 13.31 -10.94
C GLU A 204 12.35 12.97 -12.15
N PHE A 205 12.27 11.73 -12.65
CA PHE A 205 12.95 11.31 -13.87
C PHE A 205 12.51 12.13 -15.09
N LEU A 206 11.21 12.32 -15.28
CA LEU A 206 10.65 13.09 -16.39
C LEU A 206 11.02 14.59 -16.30
N LEU A 207 11.02 15.20 -15.10
CA LEU A 207 11.50 16.57 -14.90
C LEU A 207 12.96 16.72 -15.30
N ARG A 208 13.83 15.80 -14.85
CA ARG A 208 15.25 15.81 -15.21
C ARG A 208 15.47 15.61 -16.71
N ARG A 209 14.66 14.76 -17.34
CA ARG A 209 14.67 14.57 -18.79
C ARG A 209 14.31 15.85 -19.51
N HIS A 210 13.19 16.48 -19.17
CA HIS A 210 12.78 17.76 -19.76
C HIS A 210 13.89 18.81 -19.64
N ARG A 211 14.45 18.99 -18.43
CA ARG A 211 15.56 19.94 -18.20
C ARG A 211 16.79 19.67 -19.07
N ARG A 212 17.07 18.41 -19.40
CA ARG A 212 18.26 18.01 -20.15
C ARG A 212 18.07 18.04 -21.66
N THR A 213 16.87 17.72 -22.15
CA THR A 213 16.61 17.52 -23.59
C THR A 213 15.59 18.48 -24.20
N GLY A 214 14.87 19.26 -23.38
CA GLY A 214 13.73 20.07 -23.82
C GLY A 214 12.50 19.25 -24.20
N ASP A 215 12.31 18.08 -23.57
CA ASP A 215 11.18 17.19 -23.85
C ASP A 215 9.88 17.76 -23.23
N GLU A 216 9.06 18.44 -24.03
CA GLU A 216 7.81 19.07 -23.59
C GLU A 216 6.71 18.06 -23.23
N GLU A 217 6.73 16.87 -23.82
CA GLU A 217 5.79 15.80 -23.47
C GLU A 217 6.07 15.32 -22.03
N ALA A 218 7.35 15.14 -21.68
CA ALA A 218 7.74 14.81 -20.32
C ALA A 218 7.28 15.88 -19.30
N LEU A 219 7.40 17.17 -19.63
CA LEU A 219 6.92 18.25 -18.75
C LEU A 219 5.40 18.21 -18.61
N THR A 220 4.67 18.01 -19.71
CA THR A 220 3.21 17.92 -19.72
C THR A 220 2.70 16.78 -18.83
N ILE A 221 3.34 15.60 -18.91
CA ILE A 221 3.02 14.45 -18.05
C ILE A 221 3.19 14.82 -16.58
N VAL A 222 4.30 15.50 -16.25
CA VAL A 222 4.57 15.89 -14.86
C VAL A 222 3.55 16.89 -14.37
N THR A 223 3.39 18.03 -15.04
CA THR A 223 2.49 19.10 -14.57
C THR A 223 1.05 18.62 -14.45
N ARG A 224 0.55 17.85 -15.44
CA ARG A 224 -0.80 17.28 -15.37
C ARG A 224 -0.99 16.35 -14.17
N THR A 225 0.03 15.56 -13.84
CA THR A 225 -0.01 14.66 -12.68
C THR A 225 0.05 15.43 -11.36
N LEU A 226 0.93 16.43 -11.24
CA LEU A 226 1.03 17.26 -10.05
C LEU A 226 -0.25 18.07 -9.81
N ASP A 227 -0.81 18.68 -10.86
CA ASP A 227 -2.05 19.45 -10.77
C ASP A 227 -3.22 18.57 -10.34
N GLY A 228 -3.31 17.36 -10.89
CA GLY A 228 -4.31 16.35 -10.52
C GLY A 228 -4.24 15.99 -9.04
N MET A 229 -3.05 15.60 -8.57
CA MET A 229 -2.85 15.22 -7.17
C MET A 229 -3.11 16.39 -6.21
N ALA A 230 -2.60 17.59 -6.50
CA ALA A 230 -2.74 18.77 -5.64
C ALA A 230 -4.14 19.41 -5.65
N ALA A 231 -5.03 19.01 -6.56
CA ALA A 231 -6.42 19.47 -6.61
C ALA A 231 -7.41 18.42 -6.07
N GLY A 232 -7.01 17.16 -6.01
CA GLY A 232 -7.82 16.07 -5.49
C GLY A 232 -7.75 15.95 -3.97
N GLY A 233 -8.57 15.07 -3.40
CA GLY A 233 -8.55 14.76 -1.97
C GLY A 233 -7.34 13.91 -1.55
N MET A 234 -6.53 13.43 -2.51
CA MET A 234 -5.20 12.86 -2.23
C MET A 234 -4.29 13.86 -1.50
N TYR A 235 -4.36 15.14 -1.85
CA TYR A 235 -3.65 16.19 -1.14
C TYR A 235 -4.56 16.76 -0.05
N ASP A 236 -4.07 16.81 1.18
CA ASP A 236 -4.82 17.44 2.27
C ASP A 236 -4.82 18.96 2.08
N LEU A 237 -5.91 19.48 1.52
CA LEU A 237 -6.09 20.88 1.17
C LEU A 237 -6.12 21.82 2.38
N LEU A 238 -6.25 21.30 3.61
CA LEU A 238 -6.26 22.10 4.83
C LEU A 238 -4.96 21.98 5.62
N GLY A 239 -4.52 20.74 5.83
CA GLY A 239 -3.36 20.42 6.67
C GLY A 239 -2.05 20.29 5.90
N GLY A 240 -2.10 20.16 4.57
CA GLY A 240 -0.94 19.82 3.75
C GLY A 240 -0.53 18.35 3.85
N GLY A 241 0.41 17.97 2.98
CA GLY A 241 0.83 16.59 2.82
C GLY A 241 -0.14 15.74 2.01
N PHE A 242 0.35 14.58 1.59
CA PHE A 242 -0.33 13.64 0.72
C PHE A 242 -0.72 12.38 1.48
N HIS A 243 -1.96 11.95 1.23
CA HIS A 243 -2.44 10.61 1.52
C HIS A 243 -1.77 9.60 0.57
N ARG A 244 -1.72 8.32 0.98
CA ARG A 244 -0.88 7.31 0.32
C ARG A 244 -1.26 7.06 -1.14
N TYR A 245 -2.55 6.97 -1.43
CA TYR A 245 -3.06 6.76 -2.79
C TYR A 245 -4.50 7.23 -2.91
N SER A 246 -4.98 7.32 -4.14
CA SER A 246 -6.38 7.57 -4.46
C SER A 246 -7.05 6.24 -4.85
N VAL A 247 -8.20 5.93 -4.27
CA VAL A 247 -8.96 4.73 -4.65
C VAL A 247 -9.63 4.88 -6.00
N ASP A 248 -9.78 6.11 -6.51
CA ASP A 248 -10.30 6.42 -7.85
C ASP A 248 -9.22 6.95 -8.80
N GLU A 249 -9.57 7.02 -10.09
CA GLU A 249 -8.71 7.48 -11.16
C GLU A 249 -8.49 9.01 -11.21
N ARG A 250 -9.24 9.79 -10.42
CA ARG A 250 -9.32 11.25 -10.50
C ARG A 250 -8.54 11.96 -9.40
N TRP A 251 -7.85 11.19 -8.54
CA TRP A 251 -7.18 11.67 -7.33
C TRP A 251 -8.12 12.19 -6.25
N LEU A 252 -9.43 11.87 -6.34
CA LEU A 252 -10.42 12.48 -5.46
C LEU A 252 -10.47 11.79 -4.11
N VAL A 253 -10.82 10.51 -4.07
CA VAL A 253 -11.04 9.77 -2.83
C VAL A 253 -9.71 9.19 -2.35
N PRO A 254 -9.12 9.71 -1.26
CA PRO A 254 -7.89 9.17 -0.72
C PRO A 254 -8.13 7.86 0.04
N HIS A 255 -7.09 7.05 0.15
CA HIS A 255 -6.92 6.15 1.29
C HIS A 255 -6.15 6.94 2.36
N PHE A 256 -6.77 7.19 3.52
CA PHE A 256 -6.46 8.38 4.33
C PHE A 256 -5.13 8.33 5.11
N GLU A 257 -4.43 7.21 5.12
CA GLU A 257 -3.09 7.13 5.73
C GLU A 257 -2.12 8.10 5.03
N LYS A 258 -1.21 8.72 5.78
CA LYS A 258 -0.14 9.55 5.22
C LYS A 258 1.21 9.00 5.60
N MET A 259 1.99 8.56 4.61
CA MET A 259 3.29 7.95 4.84
C MET A 259 4.41 8.98 4.73
N LEU A 260 5.41 8.88 5.62
CA LEU A 260 6.60 9.74 5.59
C LEU A 260 7.32 9.64 4.24
N TYR A 261 7.52 8.42 3.74
CA TYR A 261 8.28 8.21 2.52
C TYR A 261 7.59 8.81 1.29
N ASP A 262 6.26 8.74 1.20
CA ASP A 262 5.50 9.34 0.09
C ASP A 262 5.66 10.86 0.09
N ASN A 263 5.47 11.48 1.25
CA ASN A 263 5.60 12.93 1.43
C ASN A 263 7.05 13.42 1.23
N ALA A 264 8.02 12.69 1.74
CA ALA A 264 9.44 12.99 1.58
C ALA A 264 9.92 12.87 0.13
N LEU A 265 9.32 11.97 -0.66
CA LEU A 265 9.63 11.82 -2.09
C LEU A 265 8.88 12.82 -2.96
N LEU A 266 7.64 13.20 -2.61
CA LEU A 266 6.85 14.17 -3.38
C LEU A 266 7.32 15.61 -3.20
N ALA A 267 7.73 16.00 -1.98
CA ALA A 267 8.19 17.37 -1.71
C ALA A 267 9.28 17.86 -2.69
N PRO A 268 10.38 17.11 -2.96
CA PRO A 268 11.38 17.53 -3.94
C PRO A 268 10.85 17.55 -5.39
N VAL A 269 9.89 16.69 -5.76
CA VAL A 269 9.29 16.71 -7.11
C VAL A 269 8.54 18.02 -7.34
N TYR A 270 7.69 18.42 -6.39
CA TYR A 270 6.98 19.70 -6.46
C TYR A 270 7.95 20.89 -6.43
N LEU A 271 8.99 20.83 -5.58
CA LEU A 271 10.03 21.87 -5.54
C LEU A 271 10.72 22.02 -6.91
N HIS A 272 11.13 20.91 -7.52
CA HIS A 272 11.79 20.93 -8.81
C HIS A 272 10.86 21.37 -9.94
N ALA A 273 9.57 21.00 -9.88
CA ALA A 273 8.57 21.50 -10.81
C ALA A 273 8.41 23.02 -10.69
N TRP A 274 8.35 23.58 -9.49
CA TRP A 274 8.36 25.04 -9.28
C TRP A 274 9.61 25.69 -9.87
N VAL A 275 10.80 25.14 -9.61
CA VAL A 275 12.07 25.68 -10.16
C VAL A 275 12.09 25.70 -11.70
N ILE A 276 11.47 24.69 -12.33
CA ILE A 276 11.44 24.56 -13.80
C ILE A 276 10.35 25.45 -14.43
N THR A 277 9.17 25.51 -13.82
CA THR A 277 7.97 26.14 -14.42
C THR A 277 7.72 27.57 -13.93
N GLY A 278 8.16 27.90 -12.72
CA GLY A 278 7.80 29.13 -12.01
C GLY A 278 6.36 29.16 -11.46
N GLU A 279 5.64 28.03 -11.49
CA GLU A 279 4.26 27.96 -10.99
C GLU A 279 4.23 27.96 -9.45
N GLU A 280 3.76 29.05 -8.85
CA GLU A 280 3.81 29.25 -7.39
C GLU A 280 3.00 28.20 -6.62
N ARG A 281 1.93 27.64 -7.22
CA ARG A 281 1.18 26.55 -6.58
C ARG A 281 2.07 25.37 -6.19
N TYR A 282 3.07 25.02 -7.00
CA TYR A 282 3.98 23.91 -6.67
C TYR A 282 4.88 24.23 -5.48
N ARG A 283 5.25 25.50 -5.31
CA ARG A 283 5.97 25.95 -4.11
C ARG A 283 5.09 25.87 -2.87
N GLU A 284 3.85 26.35 -2.95
CA GLU A 284 2.89 26.28 -1.84
C GLU A 284 2.69 24.84 -1.36
N VAL A 285 2.46 23.91 -2.30
CA VAL A 285 2.31 22.47 -2.00
C VAL A 285 3.58 21.89 -1.36
N THR A 286 4.77 22.31 -1.84
CA THR A 286 6.05 21.90 -1.23
C THR A 286 6.16 22.37 0.22
N GLU A 287 5.95 23.67 0.46
CA GLU A 287 6.05 24.29 1.78
C GLU A 287 5.05 23.64 2.76
N GLN A 288 3.78 23.50 2.36
CA GLN A 288 2.73 22.86 3.15
C GLN A 288 3.01 21.38 3.45
N THR A 289 3.59 20.64 2.50
CA THR A 289 3.99 19.23 2.72
C THR A 289 5.14 19.12 3.72
N LEU A 290 6.12 20.02 3.65
CA LEU A 290 7.22 20.08 4.62
C LEU A 290 6.72 20.49 6.01
N GLU A 291 5.82 21.47 6.09
CA GLU A 291 5.17 21.90 7.33
C GLU A 291 4.35 20.78 7.97
N TYR A 292 3.59 20.02 7.18
CA TYR A 292 2.89 18.82 7.62
C TYR A 292 3.87 17.83 8.29
N MET A 293 4.95 17.46 7.61
CA MET A 293 5.92 16.50 8.18
C MET A 293 6.55 17.02 9.47
N LEU A 294 6.86 18.32 9.55
CA LEU A 294 7.42 18.93 10.75
C LEU A 294 6.43 19.03 11.91
N ARG A 295 5.14 19.20 11.61
CA ARG A 295 4.07 19.37 12.60
C ARG A 295 3.57 18.04 13.13
N GLU A 296 3.30 17.08 12.25
CA GLU A 296 2.61 15.83 12.57
C GLU A 296 3.57 14.66 12.75
N LEU A 297 4.65 14.58 11.97
CA LEU A 297 5.53 13.40 11.96
C LEU A 297 6.79 13.59 12.80
N ARG A 298 7.23 14.82 13.07
CA ARG A 298 8.46 15.05 13.85
C ARG A 298 8.25 14.64 15.31
N LEU A 299 9.12 13.76 15.80
CA LEU A 299 9.06 13.30 17.19
C LEU A 299 9.79 14.28 18.14
N PRO A 300 9.31 14.47 19.38
CA PRO A 300 9.94 15.35 20.37
C PRO A 300 11.42 15.02 20.65
N GLU A 301 11.76 13.73 20.66
CA GLU A 301 13.10 13.17 20.84
C GLU A 301 14.01 13.29 19.60
N GLY A 302 13.46 13.72 18.46
CA GLY A 302 14.14 13.79 17.17
C GLY A 302 13.74 12.68 16.21
N GLY A 303 14.08 12.84 14.93
CA GLY A 303 13.60 11.95 13.86
C GLY A 303 12.14 12.22 13.47
N PHE A 304 11.59 11.30 12.67
CA PHE A 304 10.22 11.36 12.16
C PHE A 304 9.53 10.00 12.36
N ALA A 305 8.24 10.02 12.69
CA ALA A 305 7.35 8.88 12.58
C ALA A 305 7.25 8.45 11.11
N SER A 306 7.10 7.14 10.88
CA SER A 306 6.99 6.54 9.54
C SER A 306 5.66 6.84 8.85
N ALA A 307 4.60 7.09 9.61
CA ALA A 307 3.26 7.31 9.10
C ALA A 307 2.36 8.08 10.09
N GLN A 308 1.26 8.61 9.55
CA GLN A 308 0.08 9.05 10.28
C GLN A 308 -1.08 8.10 9.94
N ASP A 309 -1.80 7.64 10.98
CA ASP A 309 -2.91 6.71 10.88
C ASP A 309 -4.06 7.27 10.04
N ALA A 310 -4.72 6.39 9.26
CA ALA A 310 -5.92 6.70 8.49
C ALA A 310 -7.16 6.83 9.38
N ASP A 311 -7.18 6.12 10.51
CA ASP A 311 -8.34 6.01 11.38
C ASP A 311 -8.27 7.05 12.52
N THR A 312 -9.40 7.66 12.83
CA THR A 312 -9.59 8.42 14.08
C THR A 312 -10.84 7.87 14.77
N GLU A 313 -10.70 7.47 16.04
CA GLU A 313 -11.77 6.79 16.80
C GLU A 313 -12.32 5.54 16.08
N GLY A 314 -11.46 4.83 15.32
CA GLY A 314 -11.83 3.61 14.57
C GLY A 314 -12.59 3.87 13.27
N VAL A 315 -12.66 5.13 12.81
CA VAL A 315 -13.31 5.52 11.55
C VAL A 315 -12.28 6.11 10.60
N GLU A 316 -12.13 5.50 9.43
CA GLU A 316 -11.22 5.98 8.38
C GLU A 316 -11.61 7.38 7.93
N GLY A 317 -10.65 8.29 7.85
CA GLY A 317 -10.86 9.61 7.26
C GLY A 317 -11.81 10.51 8.04
N LEU A 318 -12.14 10.19 9.30
CA LEU A 318 -13.12 10.96 10.10
C LEU A 318 -12.76 12.46 10.16
N THR A 319 -11.48 12.78 10.34
CA THR A 319 -10.97 14.17 10.39
C THR A 319 -10.67 14.77 9.02
N PHE A 320 -10.88 14.01 7.95
CA PHE A 320 -10.59 14.39 6.56
C PHE A 320 -11.84 14.30 5.66
N THR A 321 -13.01 14.19 6.28
CA THR A 321 -14.32 14.16 5.61
C THR A 321 -15.26 15.10 6.36
N TRP A 322 -16.33 15.56 5.70
CA TRP A 322 -17.25 16.59 6.21
C TRP A 322 -18.71 16.20 5.98
N ALA A 323 -19.55 16.42 6.98
CA ALA A 323 -20.99 16.47 6.81
C ALA A 323 -21.42 17.83 6.25
N ALA A 324 -22.57 17.86 5.55
CA ALA A 324 -23.03 19.06 4.86
C ALA A 324 -23.32 20.26 5.79
N ASP A 325 -23.52 20.02 7.09
CA ASP A 325 -23.77 21.02 8.12
C ASP A 325 -22.50 21.51 8.83
N GLU A 326 -21.32 20.99 8.50
CA GLU A 326 -20.03 21.37 9.11
C GLU A 326 -19.42 22.66 8.52
N GLY A 327 -20.20 23.46 7.79
CA GLY A 327 -19.86 24.83 7.39
C GLY A 327 -18.91 24.96 6.19
N VAL A 328 -18.64 23.87 5.48
CA VAL A 328 -17.85 23.90 4.24
C VAL A 328 -18.72 24.35 3.06
N PRO A 329 -18.23 25.27 2.19
CA PRO A 329 -18.96 25.65 0.97
C PRO A 329 -19.29 24.44 0.09
N ALA A 330 -20.56 24.29 -0.29
CA ALA A 330 -21.06 23.12 -1.01
C ALA A 330 -20.34 22.87 -2.35
N GLU A 331 -19.80 23.91 -2.98
CA GLU A 331 -19.02 23.81 -4.21
C GLU A 331 -17.64 23.16 -4.05
N LEU A 332 -17.14 23.05 -2.81
CA LEU A 332 -15.88 22.38 -2.48
C LEU A 332 -16.09 20.93 -2.00
N LEU A 333 -17.35 20.56 -1.74
CA LEU A 333 -17.70 19.23 -1.24
C LEU A 333 -17.93 18.27 -2.40
N GLN A 334 -17.23 17.14 -2.36
CA GLN A 334 -17.48 16.00 -3.22
C GLN A 334 -18.04 14.85 -2.36
N PRO A 335 -19.25 14.33 -2.66
CA PRO A 335 -19.83 13.24 -1.88
C PRO A 335 -18.91 12.03 -1.75
N PHE A 336 -18.86 11.49 -0.54
CA PHE A 336 -18.13 10.29 -0.13
C PHE A 336 -19.09 9.32 0.61
N GLU A 337 -18.55 8.28 1.24
CA GLU A 337 -19.31 7.26 1.95
C GLU A 337 -20.02 7.78 3.21
N HIS A 338 -21.04 7.04 3.63
CA HIS A 338 -21.77 7.26 4.89
C HIS A 338 -22.36 8.68 5.05
N GLY A 339 -22.66 9.35 3.94
CA GLY A 339 -23.23 10.70 3.94
C GLY A 339 -22.23 11.81 4.25
N ARG A 340 -20.93 11.49 4.32
CA ARG A 340 -19.85 12.47 4.41
C ARG A 340 -19.35 12.84 3.02
N SER A 341 -18.54 13.87 2.93
CA SER A 341 -17.95 14.40 1.71
C SER A 341 -16.48 14.70 1.93
N ILE A 342 -15.68 14.64 0.87
CA ILE A 342 -14.28 15.09 0.90
C ILE A 342 -14.17 16.50 0.34
N LEU A 343 -13.08 17.19 0.67
CA LEU A 343 -12.72 18.45 0.05
C LEU A 343 -12.08 18.22 -1.30
N ARG A 344 -12.46 19.05 -2.27
CA ARG A 344 -11.83 19.10 -3.59
C ARG A 344 -11.39 20.52 -3.90
N GLY A 345 -10.14 20.65 -4.35
CA GLY A 345 -9.58 21.91 -4.84
C GLY A 345 -10.08 22.26 -6.23
N LYS A 346 -9.79 23.48 -6.68
CA LYS A 346 -9.98 23.84 -8.09
C LYS A 346 -8.79 23.30 -8.89
N LEU A 347 -9.08 22.54 -9.93
CA LEU A 347 -8.11 22.16 -10.97
C LEU A 347 -7.76 23.39 -11.79
#